data_AF-A6UFD4-F1
#
_entry.id   AF-A6UFD4-F1
#
_cell.length_a   1.000
_cell.length_b   1.000
_cell.length_c   1.000
_cell.angle_alpha   90.00
_cell.angle_beta   90.00
_cell.angle_gamma   90.00
#
_symmetry.space_group_name_H-M   'P 1'
#
loop_
_entity.id
_entity.type
_entity.pdbx_description
1 polymer ?
#
loop_
_entity_poly.entity_id
_entity_poly.type
_entity_poly.pdbx_seq_one_letter_code
_entity_poly.pdbx_strand_id
1 'polypeptide(L)'
;MKKAVVEDHEASYPDPIAVEAGQVIRPTGAKDNWDGYEWLWAEGPDGKSGWIPDTIVECRYGKTYAMRRYSAVELTCRKGEVLLTIEEIDGWAWCRSDGGRQGWVPLRKLTSLEGGEGAQPFSA
;
A
#
# COMPACT_ATOMS: atom_id res chain seq x y z
N MET A 1 -6.96 12.64 1.01
CA MET A 1 -8.41 12.51 1.32
C MET A 1 -8.59 11.72 2.61
N LYS A 2 -9.71 11.84 3.34
CA LYS A 2 -9.95 10.99 4.53
C LYS A 2 -10.80 9.77 4.15
N LYS A 3 -10.42 8.60 4.63
CA LYS A 3 -11.15 7.33 4.46
C LYS A 3 -11.37 6.67 5.83
N ALA A 4 -12.48 5.97 5.99
CA ALA A 4 -12.75 5.17 7.18
C ALA A 4 -12.38 3.71 6.95
N VAL A 5 -11.82 3.08 7.98
CA VAL A 5 -11.50 1.65 8.00
C VAL A 5 -12.79 0.87 8.22
N VAL A 6 -13.14 -0.03 7.30
CA VAL A 6 -14.37 -0.85 7.39
C VAL A 6 -14.13 -2.25 7.96
N GLU A 7 -12.87 -2.70 7.96
CA GLU A 7 -12.40 -3.98 8.50
C GLU A 7 -11.00 -3.80 9.10
N ASP A 8 -10.72 -4.48 10.22
CA ASP A 8 -9.40 -4.49 10.86
C ASP A 8 -8.29 -4.90 9.87
N HIS A 9 -7.13 -4.26 9.99
CA HIS A 9 -5.93 -4.61 9.27
C HIS A 9 -4.76 -4.67 10.24
N GLU A 10 -4.01 -5.77 10.20
CA GLU A 10 -2.78 -5.95 10.96
C GLU A 10 -1.63 -6.03 9.97
N ALA A 11 -0.57 -5.28 10.23
CA ALA A 11 0.62 -5.27 9.42
C ALA A 11 1.26 -6.66 9.39
N SER A 12 1.53 -7.15 8.18
CA SER A 12 2.02 -8.51 7.97
C SER A 12 3.49 -8.70 8.36
N TYR A 13 4.30 -7.64 8.23
CA TYR A 13 5.75 -7.68 8.44
C TYR A 13 6.20 -6.52 9.35
N PRO A 14 7.01 -6.80 10.39
CA PRO A 14 7.45 -5.75 11.33
C PRO A 14 8.54 -4.84 10.76
N ASP A 15 9.37 -5.32 9.83
CA ASP A 15 10.49 -4.56 9.25
C ASP A 15 10.63 -4.87 7.75
N PRO A 16 9.68 -4.42 6.91
CA PRO A 16 9.69 -4.73 5.49
C PRO A 16 10.63 -3.81 4.71
N ILE A 17 10.83 -4.13 3.43
CA ILE A 17 11.71 -3.37 2.54
C ILE A 17 11.34 -1.88 2.47
N ALA A 18 12.37 -1.03 2.47
CA ALA A 18 12.28 0.38 2.12
C ALA A 18 13.42 0.75 1.15
N VAL A 19 13.08 1.51 0.11
CA VAL A 19 14.00 1.87 -0.97
C VAL A 19 13.82 3.31 -1.41
N GLU A 20 14.89 3.89 -1.92
CA GLU A 20 14.95 5.18 -2.60
C GLU A 20 15.00 5.00 -4.11
N ALA A 21 14.59 6.04 -4.84
CA ALA A 21 14.69 6.05 -6.30
C ALA A 21 16.15 5.82 -6.75
N GLY A 22 16.33 4.94 -7.74
CA GLY A 22 17.63 4.54 -8.28
C GLY A 22 18.37 3.47 -7.49
N GLN A 23 17.87 3.03 -6.33
CA GLN A 23 18.49 1.91 -5.62
C GLN A 23 18.23 0.59 -6.33
N VAL A 24 19.25 -0.29 -6.30
CA VAL A 24 19.13 -1.65 -6.80
C VAL A 24 18.35 -2.50 -5.81
N ILE A 25 17.36 -3.23 -6.31
CA ILE A 25 16.62 -4.24 -5.57
C ILE A 25 16.86 -5.61 -6.21
N ARG A 26 16.65 -6.67 -5.43
CA ARG A 26 16.78 -8.06 -5.90
C ARG A 26 15.42 -8.75 -5.85
N PRO A 27 14.69 -8.81 -6.98
CA PRO A 27 13.51 -9.67 -7.07
C PRO A 27 13.92 -11.13 -6.84
N THR A 28 13.18 -11.86 -6.00
CA THR A 28 13.45 -13.28 -5.74
C THR A 28 12.85 -14.21 -6.80
N GLY A 29 12.02 -13.66 -7.69
CA GLY A 29 11.22 -14.40 -8.65
C GLY A 29 9.82 -14.75 -8.15
N ALA A 30 9.55 -14.58 -6.84
CA ALA A 30 8.19 -14.72 -6.32
C ALA A 30 7.34 -13.50 -6.73
N LYS A 31 6.12 -13.81 -7.16
CA LYS A 31 5.13 -12.85 -7.61
C LYS A 31 3.77 -13.18 -6.99
N ASP A 32 2.96 -12.16 -6.79
CA ASP A 32 1.57 -12.30 -6.38
C ASP A 32 0.67 -11.41 -7.23
N ASN A 33 -0.58 -11.85 -7.45
CA ASN A 33 -1.59 -11.02 -8.10
C ASN A 33 -2.60 -10.56 -7.05
N TRP A 34 -2.50 -9.29 -6.67
CA TRP A 34 -3.38 -8.67 -5.69
C TRP A 34 -4.38 -7.76 -6.39
N ASP A 35 -5.67 -8.08 -6.31
CA ASP A 35 -6.75 -7.29 -6.94
C ASP A 35 -6.50 -6.97 -8.43
N GLY A 36 -5.84 -7.88 -9.16
CA GLY A 36 -5.51 -7.71 -10.58
C GLY A 36 -4.15 -7.06 -10.85
N TYR A 37 -3.44 -6.58 -9.83
CA TYR A 37 -2.11 -5.97 -9.96
C TYR A 37 -0.98 -6.96 -9.64
N GLU A 38 0.14 -6.87 -10.35
CA GLU A 38 1.30 -7.73 -10.12
C GLU A 38 2.22 -7.13 -9.06
N TRP A 39 2.52 -7.92 -8.03
CA TRP A 39 3.44 -7.57 -6.96
C TRP A 39 4.64 -8.52 -7.00
N LEU A 40 5.82 -7.97 -6.78
CA LEU A 40 7.09 -8.69 -6.79
C LEU A 40 7.65 -8.77 -5.37
N TRP A 41 8.05 -9.96 -4.93
CA TRP A 41 8.82 -10.07 -3.71
C TRP A 41 10.27 -9.73 -4.00
N ALA A 42 10.82 -8.75 -3.29
CA ALA A 42 12.18 -8.28 -3.51
C ALA A 42 12.90 -7.97 -2.20
N GLU A 43 14.23 -8.12 -2.25
CA GLU A 43 15.16 -7.74 -1.20
C GLU A 43 15.82 -6.38 -1.53
N GLY A 44 15.87 -5.49 -0.54
CA GLY A 44 16.52 -4.19 -0.62
C GLY A 44 18.01 -4.23 -0.31
N PRO A 45 18.72 -3.09 -0.43
CA PRO A 45 20.15 -3.02 -0.16
C PRO A 45 20.54 -3.26 1.30
N ASP A 46 19.59 -3.13 2.22
CA ASP A 46 19.73 -3.40 3.65
C ASP A 46 19.39 -4.86 4.04
N GLY A 47 19.10 -5.71 3.05
CA GLY A 47 18.74 -7.11 3.25
C GLY A 47 17.28 -7.34 3.68
N LYS A 48 16.47 -6.28 3.81
CA LYS A 48 15.05 -6.41 4.13
C LYS A 48 14.26 -6.78 2.90
N SER A 49 13.20 -7.56 3.08
CA SER A 49 12.34 -8.02 1.99
C SER A 49 10.91 -7.55 2.15
N GLY A 50 10.20 -7.44 1.03
CA GLY A 50 8.79 -7.11 1.02
C GLY A 50 8.21 -7.12 -0.39
N TRP A 51 6.89 -6.96 -0.46
CA TRP A 51 6.17 -6.80 -1.71
C TRP A 51 6.40 -5.41 -2.29
N ILE A 52 6.75 -5.34 -3.56
CA ILE A 52 6.92 -4.11 -4.32
C ILE A 52 6.02 -4.19 -5.57
N PRO A 53 5.28 -3.13 -5.92
CA PRO A 53 4.53 -3.11 -7.16
C PRO A 53 5.44 -3.24 -8.38
N ASP A 54 5.07 -4.05 -9.38
CA ASP A 54 5.86 -4.18 -10.61
C ASP A 54 5.96 -2.84 -11.37
N THR A 55 4.93 -2.00 -11.22
CA THR A 55 4.82 -0.67 -11.83
C THR A 55 5.87 0.34 -11.38
N ILE A 56 6.59 0.08 -10.27
CA ILE A 56 7.58 1.01 -9.71
C ILE A 56 9.02 0.49 -9.79
N VAL A 57 9.26 -0.55 -10.57
CA VAL A 57 10.59 -1.12 -10.80
C VAL A 57 10.98 -1.07 -12.26
N GLU A 58 12.28 -1.07 -12.53
CA GLU A 58 12.80 -1.11 -13.89
C GLU A 58 14.00 -2.02 -14.00
N CYS A 59 14.01 -2.89 -15.02
CA CYS A 59 15.15 -3.74 -15.34
C CYS A 59 16.03 -3.07 -16.40
N ARG A 60 17.28 -2.74 -16.07
CA ARG A 60 18.29 -2.25 -17.02
C ARG A 60 19.63 -2.92 -16.77
N TYR A 61 20.30 -3.35 -17.83
CA TYR A 61 21.64 -3.96 -17.78
C TYR A 61 21.74 -5.17 -16.80
N GLY A 62 20.68 -5.98 -16.72
CA GLY A 62 20.63 -7.15 -15.84
C GLY A 62 20.46 -6.86 -14.35
N LYS A 63 20.08 -5.62 -13.99
CA LYS A 63 19.75 -5.23 -12.62
C LYS A 63 18.37 -4.60 -12.57
N THR A 64 17.68 -4.77 -11.44
CA THR A 64 16.39 -4.13 -11.17
C THR A 64 16.58 -2.93 -10.26
N TYR A 65 16.00 -1.80 -10.63
CA TYR A 65 16.09 -0.54 -9.91
C TYR A 65 14.70 -0.09 -9.46
N ALA A 66 14.61 0.47 -8.26
CA ALA A 66 13.41 1.19 -7.83
C ALA A 66 13.32 2.53 -8.59
N MET A 67 12.16 2.82 -9.18
CA MET A 67 11.95 4.05 -9.95
C MET A 67 11.56 5.25 -9.09
N ARG A 68 11.11 4.99 -7.87
CA ARG A 68 10.71 5.99 -6.87
C ARG A 68 11.00 5.48 -5.48
N ARG A 69 10.94 6.39 -4.49
CA ARG A 69 10.92 6.01 -3.09
C ARG A 69 9.70 5.12 -2.83
N TYR A 70 9.90 4.04 -2.09
CA TYR A 70 8.84 3.13 -1.70
C TYR A 70 9.19 2.42 -0.38
N SER A 71 8.17 2.15 0.43
CA SER A 71 8.30 1.29 1.60
C SER A 71 7.11 0.34 1.63
N ALA A 72 7.34 -0.94 1.90
CA ALA A 72 6.30 -1.94 2.06
C ALA A 72 5.71 -1.98 3.48
N VAL A 73 5.93 -0.94 4.30
CA VAL A 73 5.35 -0.89 5.65
C VAL A 73 3.84 -0.76 5.59
N GLU A 74 3.17 -1.65 6.30
CA GLU A 74 1.72 -1.68 6.46
C GLU A 74 1.31 -0.95 7.75
N LEU A 75 0.11 -0.38 7.76
CA LEU A 75 -0.42 0.31 8.93
C LEU A 75 -1.46 -0.55 9.64
N THR A 76 -1.14 -1.02 10.85
CA THR A 76 -2.14 -1.66 11.71
C THR A 76 -3.21 -0.66 12.15
N CYS A 77 -4.47 -0.94 11.81
CA CYS A 77 -5.64 -0.13 12.13
C CYS A 77 -6.88 -0.99 12.40
N ARG A 78 -7.81 -0.46 13.19
CA ARG A 78 -9.07 -1.07 13.57
C ARG A 78 -10.23 -0.45 12.80
N LYS A 79 -11.28 -1.25 12.58
CA LYS A 79 -12.55 -0.79 12.03
C LYS A 79 -13.06 0.44 12.79
N GLY A 80 -13.50 1.45 12.03
CA GLY A 80 -13.98 2.73 12.54
C GLY A 80 -12.90 3.81 12.65
N GLU A 81 -11.61 3.48 12.55
CA GLU A 81 -10.56 4.49 12.47
C GLU A 81 -10.69 5.32 11.19
N VAL A 82 -10.34 6.61 11.27
CA VAL A 82 -10.29 7.51 10.13
C VAL A 82 -8.84 7.81 9.80
N LEU A 83 -8.45 7.55 8.56
CA LEU A 83 -7.09 7.70 8.07
C LEU A 83 -7.02 8.76 6.97
N LEU A 84 -5.92 9.51 6.95
CA LEU A 84 -5.57 10.38 5.83
C LEU A 84 -4.87 9.56 4.74
N THR A 85 -5.53 9.32 3.62
CA THR A 85 -4.93 8.73 2.42
C THR A 85 -4.12 9.79 1.67
N ILE A 86 -2.84 9.46 1.45
CA ILE A 86 -1.83 10.31 0.81
C ILE A 86 -1.64 9.90 -0.65
N GLU A 87 -1.53 8.60 -0.92
CA GLU A 87 -1.39 8.02 -2.26
C GLU A 87 -2.03 6.63 -2.31
N GLU A 88 -2.29 6.16 -3.53
CA GLU A 88 -2.84 4.83 -3.80
C GLU A 88 -1.98 4.18 -4.89
N ILE A 89 -1.67 2.89 -4.70
CA ILE A 89 -0.91 2.08 -5.66
C ILE A 89 -1.50 0.68 -5.63
N ASP A 90 -1.87 0.15 -6.79
CA ASP A 90 -2.05 -1.28 -7.05
C ASP A 90 -2.89 -2.02 -5.99
N GLY A 91 -4.02 -1.43 -5.61
CA GLY A 91 -4.97 -2.00 -4.63
C GLY A 91 -4.75 -1.57 -3.18
N TRP A 92 -3.76 -0.73 -2.90
CA TRP A 92 -3.40 -0.28 -1.55
C TRP A 92 -3.36 1.24 -1.43
N ALA A 93 -3.62 1.74 -0.23
CA ALA A 93 -3.56 3.16 0.10
C ALA A 93 -2.49 3.43 1.16
N TRP A 94 -1.59 4.36 0.90
CA TRP A 94 -0.64 4.85 1.89
C TRP A 94 -1.36 5.86 2.78
N CYS A 95 -1.52 5.48 4.03
CA CYS A 95 -2.35 6.19 4.98
C CYS A 95 -1.50 6.79 6.11
N ARG A 96 -2.04 7.83 6.74
CA ARG A 96 -1.55 8.40 7.99
C ARG A 96 -2.66 8.42 9.02
N SER A 97 -2.42 7.82 10.18
CA SER A 97 -3.30 7.90 11.35
C SER A 97 -3.18 9.26 12.04
N ASP A 98 -4.17 9.61 12.88
CA ASP A 98 -4.13 10.84 13.68
C ASP A 98 -2.91 10.89 14.63
N GLY A 99 -2.49 9.73 15.14
CA GLY A 99 -1.27 9.56 15.92
C GLY A 99 0.04 9.61 15.11
N GLY A 100 -0.01 9.98 13.84
CA GLY A 100 1.18 10.17 12.99
C GLY A 100 1.79 8.91 12.39
N ARG A 101 1.34 7.70 12.78
CA ARG A 101 1.78 6.44 12.16
C ARG A 101 1.38 6.40 10.69
N GLN A 102 2.25 5.86 9.83
CA GLN A 102 2.03 5.74 8.39
C GLN A 102 2.29 4.32 7.88
N GLY A 103 1.59 3.94 6.82
CA GLY A 103 1.76 2.66 6.16
C GLY A 103 0.63 2.35 5.18
N TRP A 104 0.81 1.28 4.41
CA TRP A 104 -0.19 0.78 3.47
C TRP A 104 -1.35 0.11 4.20
N VAL A 105 -2.57 0.32 3.67
CA VAL A 105 -3.79 -0.39 4.05
C VAL A 105 -4.49 -0.82 2.76
N PRO A 106 -5.04 -2.04 2.66
CA PRO A 106 -5.76 -2.48 1.47
C PRO A 106 -6.94 -1.57 1.17
N LEU A 107 -7.12 -1.17 -0.10
CA LEU A 107 -8.24 -0.31 -0.50
C LEU A 107 -9.59 -0.94 -0.20
N ARG A 108 -9.71 -2.27 -0.34
CA ARG A 108 -10.93 -3.02 0.01
C ARG A 108 -11.33 -2.93 1.49
N LYS A 109 -10.41 -2.47 2.36
CA LYS A 109 -10.66 -2.24 3.80
C LYS A 109 -10.94 -0.77 4.13
N LEU A 110 -11.03 0.08 3.11
CA LEU A 110 -11.27 1.51 3.26
C LEU A 110 -12.53 1.93 2.51
N THR A 111 -13.25 2.90 3.06
CA THR A 111 -14.35 3.58 2.37
C THR A 111 -14.16 5.09 2.40
N SER A 112 -14.52 5.77 1.30
CA SER A 112 -14.46 7.22 1.23
C SER A 112 -15.47 7.84 2.18
N LEU A 113 -15.06 8.89 2.90
CA LEU A 113 -15.93 9.67 3.77
C LEU A 113 -16.58 10.83 3.02
N GLU A 114 -16.97 10.62 1.76
CA GLU A 114 -17.74 11.62 1.04
C GLU A 114 -19.19 11.59 1.53
N GLY A 115 -19.76 12.78 1.71
CA GLY A 115 -21.06 12.98 2.33
C GLY A 115 -22.13 12.10 1.69
N GLY A 116 -22.85 11.37 2.53
CA GLY A 116 -24.10 10.77 2.13
C GLY A 116 -25.07 11.87 1.71
N GLU A 117 -25.17 12.10 0.42
CA GLU A 117 -26.30 12.80 -0.18
C GLU A 117 -26.79 11.94 -1.35
N GLY A 118 -27.98 11.35 -1.20
CA GLY A 118 -28.65 10.62 -2.28
C GLY A 118 -29.11 9.20 -2.00
N ALA A 119 -29.68 8.90 -0.83
CA ALA A 119 -30.73 7.89 -0.75
C ALA A 119 -32.01 8.59 -0.31
N GLN A 120 -32.68 9.26 -1.26
CA GLN A 120 -34.07 9.67 -1.02
C GLN A 120 -34.92 8.39 -0.95
N PRO A 121 -35.77 8.22 0.07
CA PRO A 121 -36.75 7.16 0.05
C PRO A 121 -37.74 7.44 -1.09
N PHE A 122 -37.84 6.52 -2.05
CA PHE A 122 -39.05 6.47 -2.87
C PHE A 122 -40.20 6.11 -1.93
N SER A 123 -41.00 7.10 -1.56
CA SER A 123 -42.35 6.92 -1.04
C SER A 123 -43.33 7.33 -2.12
N ALA A 124 -43.95 6.33 -2.75
CA ALA A 124 -45.36 6.28 -3.15
C ALA A 124 -45.64 4.88 -3.72
#